data_AF-A0A060C8K3-F1
#
_entry.id   AF-A0A060C8K3-F1
#
_cell.length_a   1.000
_cell.length_b   1.000
_cell.length_c   1.000
_cell.angle_alpha   90.00
_cell.angle_beta   90.00
_cell.angle_gamma   90.00
#
_symmetry.space_group_name_H-M   'P 1'
#
loop_
_entity.id
_entity.type
_entity.pdbx_description
1 polymer ?
#
loop_
_entity_poly.entity_id
_entity_poly.type
_entity_poly.pdbx_seq_one_letter_code
_entity_poly.pdbx_strand_id
1 'polypeptide(L)'
;GKGPTKAKKFLVKIIDYWLSQGFDGFRADMAGWMVKQDDEDATGTIAMWKDVFGQVRKDYPDCVAVSEWSCPWQSLKSGFDSDFVLYWSENFTHAFLRNGKGLKGQHTFFGDGTPLFHTWDKALFDQWKGDFAKRFDASKDDGKWLSLISGNHDTSRLADWLTEQELKLAYLVGFLLPNVP
;
A
#
# COMPACT_ATOMS: atom_id res chain seq x y z
N GLY A 1 19.87 -10.97 19.76
CA GLY A 1 20.81 -9.88 20.11
C GLY A 1 20.13 -8.54 19.94
N LYS A 2 20.63 -7.44 20.54
CA LYS A 2 20.08 -6.10 20.26
C LYS A 2 20.36 -5.78 18.78
N GLY A 3 19.31 -5.61 17.97
CA GLY A 3 19.43 -5.29 16.54
C GLY A 3 20.18 -3.97 16.26
N PRO A 4 20.29 -3.52 15.00
CA PRO A 4 21.11 -2.37 14.61
C PRO A 4 20.54 -1.02 15.10
N THR A 5 20.71 -0.73 16.39
CA THR A 5 20.17 0.46 17.07
C THR A 5 20.66 1.78 16.50
N LYS A 6 21.89 1.82 15.96
CA LYS A 6 22.45 3.02 15.33
C LYS A 6 21.71 3.40 14.05
N ALA A 7 21.40 2.43 13.19
CA ALA A 7 20.68 2.66 11.94
C ALA A 7 19.27 3.19 12.21
N LYS A 8 18.55 2.59 13.16
CA LYS A 8 17.22 3.05 13.57
C LYS A 8 17.23 4.48 14.11
N LYS A 9 18.20 4.84 14.96
CA LYS A 9 18.35 6.22 15.45
C LYS A 9 18.65 7.20 14.32
N PHE A 10 19.41 6.77 13.31
CA PHE A 10 19.69 7.60 12.14
C PHE A 10 18.44 7.81 11.28
N LEU A 11 17.60 6.77 11.10
CA LEU A 11 16.30 6.89 10.43
C LEU A 11 15.41 7.92 11.12
N VAL A 12 15.29 7.88 12.46
CA VAL A 12 14.53 8.88 13.22
C VAL A 12 15.04 10.30 12.94
N LYS A 13 16.37 10.51 12.91
CA LYS A 13 16.96 11.82 12.58
C LYS A 13 16.66 12.30 11.17
N ILE A 14 16.58 11.39 10.19
CA ILE A 14 16.20 11.75 8.82
C ILE A 14 14.75 12.23 8.77
N ILE A 15 13.86 11.49 9.44
CA ILE A 15 12.43 11.84 9.52
C ILE A 15 12.26 13.19 10.23
N ASP A 16 12.88 13.36 11.40
CA ASP A 16 12.89 14.60 12.18
C ASP A 16 13.38 15.80 11.36
N TYR A 17 14.49 15.65 10.64
CA TYR A 17 15.01 16.71 9.77
C TYR A 17 13.94 17.19 8.79
N TRP A 18 13.30 16.29 8.04
CA TRP A 18 12.32 16.69 7.03
C TRP A 18 11.03 17.26 7.63
N LEU A 19 10.54 16.69 8.74
CA LEU A 19 9.38 17.25 9.45
C LEU A 19 9.68 18.65 10.00
N SER A 20 10.90 18.90 10.49
CA SER A 20 11.33 20.23 10.95
C SER A 20 11.34 21.28 9.83
N GLN A 21 11.37 20.85 8.56
CA GLN A 21 11.25 21.74 7.40
C GLN A 21 9.79 22.01 6.99
N GLY A 22 8.80 21.46 7.70
CA GLY A 22 7.38 21.67 7.45
C GLY A 22 6.74 20.65 6.50
N PHE A 23 7.34 19.48 6.32
CA PHE A 23 6.68 18.36 5.64
C PHE A 23 5.63 17.73 6.58
N ASP A 24 4.47 17.37 6.04
CA ASP A 24 3.37 16.79 6.84
C ASP A 24 3.54 15.27 7.08
N GLY A 25 4.44 14.62 6.36
CA GLY A 25 4.50 13.17 6.38
C GLY A 25 5.38 12.53 5.32
N PHE A 26 5.32 11.18 5.26
CA PHE A 26 6.13 10.37 4.36
C PHE A 26 5.37 9.19 3.78
N ARG A 27 5.72 8.83 2.55
CA ARG A 27 5.51 7.48 2.01
C ARG A 27 6.78 6.67 2.22
N ALA A 28 6.73 5.64 3.06
CA ALA A 28 7.86 4.77 3.32
C ALA A 28 7.96 3.70 2.22
N ASP A 29 9.03 3.79 1.44
CA ASP A 29 9.39 2.83 0.40
C ASP A 29 9.79 1.49 1.02
N MET A 30 9.38 0.38 0.40
CA MET A 30 9.69 -0.99 0.82
C MET A 30 9.49 -1.25 2.32
N ALA A 31 8.44 -0.66 2.91
CA ALA A 31 8.25 -0.58 4.36
C ALA A 31 8.17 -1.96 5.06
N GLY A 32 7.79 -3.01 4.33
CA GLY A 32 7.72 -4.38 4.83
C GLY A 32 9.04 -5.15 4.92
N TRP A 33 10.17 -4.61 4.43
CA TRP A 33 11.44 -5.36 4.32
C TRP A 33 12.57 -4.86 5.24
N MET A 34 12.20 -4.26 6.37
CA MET A 34 13.15 -3.63 7.28
C MET A 34 13.99 -4.65 8.08
N VAL A 35 13.42 -5.79 8.44
CA VAL A 35 14.13 -6.88 9.13
C VAL A 35 14.36 -8.03 8.16
N LYS A 36 15.61 -8.51 8.10
CA LYS A 36 15.96 -9.67 7.27
C LYS A 36 15.64 -10.95 8.03
N GLN A 37 15.09 -11.93 7.34
CA GLN A 37 14.66 -13.20 7.94
C GLN A 37 13.70 -12.99 9.11
N ASP A 38 12.78 -12.02 8.95
CA ASP A 38 11.67 -11.81 9.88
C ASP A 38 10.71 -13.02 9.81
N ASP A 39 9.85 -13.16 10.82
CA ASP A 39 8.79 -14.17 10.78
C ASP A 39 7.69 -13.80 9.77
N GLU A 40 6.78 -14.75 9.49
CA GLU A 40 5.67 -14.57 8.53
C GLU A 40 4.74 -13.40 8.92
N ASP A 41 4.68 -13.08 10.21
CA ASP A 41 3.90 -11.99 10.77
C ASP A 41 4.64 -10.65 10.78
N ALA A 42 5.89 -10.63 10.30
CA ALA A 42 6.79 -9.47 10.28
C ALA A 42 6.94 -8.79 11.65
N THR A 43 7.00 -9.57 12.73
CA THR A 43 6.97 -9.03 14.10
C THR A 43 8.14 -8.09 14.38
N GLY A 44 9.33 -8.38 13.84
CA GLY A 44 10.51 -7.54 13.97
C GLY A 44 10.33 -6.19 13.28
N THR A 45 9.81 -6.20 12.05
CA THR A 45 9.54 -5.02 11.24
C THR A 45 8.44 -4.16 11.88
N ILE A 46 7.37 -4.79 12.38
CA ILE A 46 6.31 -4.11 13.12
C ILE A 46 6.87 -3.43 14.38
N ALA A 47 7.67 -4.13 15.17
CA ALA A 47 8.26 -3.57 16.38
C ALA A 47 9.23 -2.42 16.07
N MET A 48 9.96 -2.51 14.96
CA MET A 48 10.86 -1.47 14.50
C MET A 48 10.11 -0.18 14.15
N TRP A 49 9.07 -0.25 13.32
CA TRP A 49 8.25 0.91 12.95
C TRP A 49 7.53 1.53 14.14
N LYS A 50 6.99 0.72 15.05
CA LYS A 50 6.38 1.22 16.30
C LYS A 50 7.36 2.05 17.12
N ASP A 51 8.61 1.61 17.23
CA ASP A 51 9.64 2.35 17.96
C ASP A 51 10.07 3.63 17.24
N VAL A 52 10.14 3.62 15.90
CA VAL A 52 10.44 4.82 15.11
C VAL A 52 9.33 5.85 15.25
N PHE A 53 8.07 5.48 14.97
CA PHE A 53 6.94 6.40 15.08
C PHE A 53 6.69 6.83 16.53
N GLY A 54 6.94 5.97 17.51
CA GLY A 54 6.87 6.31 18.93
C GLY A 54 7.94 7.34 19.37
N GLN A 55 9.03 7.51 18.61
CA GLN A 55 9.98 8.60 18.82
C GLN A 55 9.57 9.85 18.05
N VAL A 56 9.27 9.71 16.75
CA VAL A 56 8.91 10.82 15.86
C VAL A 56 7.66 11.57 16.34
N ARG A 57 6.59 10.85 16.68
CA ARG A 57 5.30 11.46 17.04
C ARG A 57 5.25 12.09 18.43
N LYS A 58 6.35 12.06 19.19
CA LYS A 58 6.47 12.87 20.42
C LYS A 58 6.57 14.35 20.09
N ASP A 59 7.33 14.66 19.03
CA ASP A 59 7.59 16.03 18.59
C ASP A 59 6.69 16.42 17.40
N TYR A 60 6.25 15.42 16.61
CA TYR A 60 5.39 15.61 15.43
C TYR A 60 4.13 14.74 15.49
N PRO A 61 3.17 15.04 16.39
CA PRO A 61 1.98 14.19 16.58
C PRO A 61 1.10 14.06 15.34
N ASP A 62 1.11 15.07 14.47
CA ASP A 62 0.29 15.13 13.24
C ASP A 62 0.99 14.54 12.01
N CYS A 63 2.20 13.96 12.17
CA CYS A 63 2.93 13.33 11.06
C CYS A 63 2.15 12.15 10.48
N VAL A 64 1.79 12.25 9.20
CA VAL A 64 1.10 11.21 8.45
C VAL A 64 2.11 10.28 7.75
N ALA A 65 1.91 8.97 7.85
CA ALA A 65 2.77 7.99 7.23
C ALA A 65 1.98 6.98 6.39
N VAL A 66 2.43 6.79 5.14
CA VAL A 66 1.86 5.82 4.19
C VAL A 66 2.88 4.71 3.93
N SER A 67 2.49 3.45 4.09
CA SER A 67 3.39 2.31 3.87
C SER A 67 3.29 1.78 2.44
N GLU A 68 4.43 1.68 1.75
CA GLU A 68 4.56 0.74 0.64
C GLU A 68 4.77 -0.67 1.20
N TRP A 69 3.66 -1.36 1.49
CA TRP A 69 3.68 -2.72 2.03
C TRP A 69 2.55 -3.57 1.45
N SER A 70 1.36 -2.99 1.21
CA SER A 70 0.20 -3.68 0.62
C SER A 70 -0.32 -4.83 1.48
N CYS A 71 -0.13 -4.71 2.80
CA CYS A 71 -0.46 -5.71 3.82
C CYS A 71 -1.04 -5.00 5.05
N PRO A 72 -2.30 -4.53 5.00
CA PRO A 72 -2.84 -3.61 6.00
C PRO A 72 -2.89 -4.20 7.41
N TRP A 73 -3.10 -5.52 7.54
CA TRP A 73 -3.11 -6.20 8.84
C TRP A 73 -1.74 -6.26 9.54
N GLN A 74 -0.65 -5.89 8.85
CA GLN A 74 0.70 -5.73 9.41
C GLN A 74 1.11 -4.24 9.44
N SER A 75 0.97 -3.53 8.33
CA SER A 75 1.45 -2.16 8.19
C SER A 75 0.72 -1.18 9.08
N LEU A 76 -0.61 -1.25 9.16
CA LEU A 76 -1.42 -0.36 10.00
C LEU A 76 -1.12 -0.60 11.48
N LYS A 77 -0.99 -1.86 11.90
CA LYS A 77 -0.56 -2.23 13.26
C LYS A 77 0.85 -1.71 13.60
N SER A 78 1.71 -1.50 12.61
CA SER A 78 3.09 -1.03 12.82
C SER A 78 3.20 0.48 13.06
N GLY A 79 2.12 1.24 12.84
CA GLY A 79 2.04 2.66 13.17
C GLY A 79 1.71 3.58 12.00
N PHE A 80 1.80 3.11 10.74
CA PHE A 80 1.38 3.85 9.55
C PHE A 80 -0.10 4.22 9.60
N ASP A 81 -0.49 5.33 8.98
CA ASP A 81 -1.87 5.82 8.94
C ASP A 81 -2.61 5.33 7.70
N SER A 82 -1.85 4.96 6.66
CA SER A 82 -2.42 4.30 5.49
C SER A 82 -1.52 3.22 4.90
N ASP A 83 -2.16 2.16 4.38
CA ASP A 83 -1.50 1.14 3.58
C ASP A 83 -1.71 1.38 2.09
N PHE A 84 -0.59 1.47 1.36
CA PHE A 84 -0.59 1.60 -0.09
C PHE A 84 -0.96 0.27 -0.72
N VAL A 85 -2.12 0.20 -1.39
CA VAL A 85 -2.55 -0.99 -2.13
C VAL A 85 -1.71 -1.06 -3.40
N LEU A 86 -0.52 -1.65 -3.26
CA LEU A 86 0.49 -1.78 -4.31
C LEU A 86 -0.06 -2.64 -5.45
N TYR A 87 0.65 -2.78 -6.56
CA TYR A 87 0.15 -3.42 -7.79
C TYR A 87 0.21 -4.96 -7.81
N TRP A 88 0.27 -5.63 -6.65
CA TRP A 88 0.35 -7.11 -6.58
C TRP A 88 -0.84 -7.78 -7.27
N SER A 89 -0.59 -8.88 -7.98
CA SER A 89 -1.60 -9.58 -8.79
C SER A 89 -2.80 -10.09 -7.99
N GLU A 90 -2.63 -10.33 -6.69
CA GLU A 90 -3.65 -10.93 -5.85
C GLU A 90 -4.64 -9.91 -5.25
N ASN A 91 -4.36 -8.60 -5.34
CA ASN A 91 -5.22 -7.62 -4.69
C ASN A 91 -6.43 -7.22 -5.52
N PHE A 92 -7.44 -6.67 -4.83
CA PHE A 92 -8.71 -6.27 -5.42
C PHE A 92 -8.55 -5.18 -6.50
N THR A 93 -7.58 -4.28 -6.42
CA THR A 93 -7.42 -3.25 -7.47
C THR A 93 -7.00 -3.88 -8.81
N HIS A 94 -6.27 -4.99 -8.77
CA HIS A 94 -5.83 -5.70 -9.96
C HIS A 94 -7.00 -6.32 -10.74
N ALA A 95 -7.98 -6.91 -10.05
CA ALA A 95 -9.13 -7.57 -10.70
C ALA A 95 -9.92 -6.64 -11.65
N PHE A 96 -10.14 -5.38 -11.25
CA PHE A 96 -10.85 -4.41 -12.10
C PHE A 96 -9.98 -3.75 -13.15
N LEU A 97 -8.72 -3.46 -12.80
CA LEU A 97 -7.93 -2.48 -13.55
C LEU A 97 -6.82 -3.12 -14.38
N ARG A 98 -6.28 -4.25 -13.93
CA ARG A 98 -4.95 -4.73 -14.36
C ARG A 98 -4.84 -6.24 -14.54
N ASN A 99 -5.91 -7.03 -14.37
CA ASN A 99 -5.84 -8.48 -14.52
C ASN A 99 -5.18 -8.88 -15.85
N GLY A 100 -4.07 -9.63 -15.80
CA GLY A 100 -3.29 -9.98 -16.99
C GLY A 100 -2.51 -8.84 -17.68
N LYS A 101 -2.35 -7.68 -17.03
CA LYS A 101 -1.62 -6.50 -17.54
C LYS A 101 -0.43 -6.14 -16.64
N GLY A 102 0.74 -5.96 -17.26
CA GLY A 102 2.03 -5.94 -16.57
C GLY A 102 2.62 -4.56 -16.27
N LEU A 103 3.47 -4.57 -15.24
CA LEU A 103 4.33 -3.50 -14.75
C LEU A 103 5.34 -3.00 -15.79
N LYS A 104 5.89 -1.81 -15.57
CA LYS A 104 6.96 -1.28 -16.41
C LYS A 104 8.28 -1.99 -16.09
N GLY A 105 8.94 -2.53 -17.10
CA GLY A 105 10.32 -3.02 -17.00
C GLY A 105 10.46 -4.34 -16.24
N GLN A 106 10.55 -5.43 -16.99
CA GLN A 106 11.14 -6.71 -16.56
C GLN A 106 10.57 -7.36 -15.28
N HIS A 107 9.26 -7.57 -15.19
CA HIS A 107 8.68 -8.82 -14.69
C HIS A 107 7.31 -8.97 -15.36
N THR A 108 7.28 -9.80 -16.40
CA THR A 108 6.09 -10.07 -17.21
C THR A 108 5.03 -10.80 -16.38
N PHE A 109 4.14 -10.06 -15.74
CA PHE A 109 2.81 -10.55 -15.37
C PHE A 109 1.79 -10.20 -16.47
N PHE A 110 2.16 -10.39 -17.73
CA PHE A 110 1.15 -10.56 -18.79
C PHE A 110 0.58 -11.96 -18.61
N GLY A 111 -0.37 -12.10 -17.69
CA GLY A 111 -1.27 -13.24 -17.67
C GLY A 111 -2.22 -13.18 -18.87
N ASP A 112 -2.92 -14.27 -19.14
CA ASP A 112 -4.07 -14.34 -20.04
C ASP A 112 -5.34 -13.71 -19.44
N GLY A 113 -5.23 -13.19 -18.21
CA GLY A 113 -6.30 -12.49 -17.50
C GLY A 113 -6.85 -11.30 -18.27
N THR A 114 -8.16 -11.09 -18.12
CA THR A 114 -8.87 -9.91 -18.62
C THR A 114 -9.44 -9.14 -17.43
N PRO A 115 -9.23 -7.82 -17.33
CA PRO A 115 -9.82 -7.00 -16.28
C PRO A 115 -11.36 -7.03 -16.31
N LEU A 116 -12.00 -6.99 -15.13
CA LEU A 116 -13.47 -7.05 -15.00
C LEU A 116 -14.21 -5.95 -15.79
N PHE A 117 -13.57 -4.82 -16.03
CA PHE A 117 -14.17 -3.74 -16.83
C PHE A 117 -14.27 -4.05 -18.31
N HIS A 118 -13.39 -4.91 -18.83
CA HIS A 118 -13.51 -5.39 -20.21
C HIS A 118 -14.54 -6.51 -20.32
N THR A 119 -14.44 -7.51 -19.45
CA THR A 119 -15.30 -8.69 -19.49
C THR A 119 -15.69 -9.09 -18.08
N TRP A 120 -16.99 -9.23 -17.85
CA TRP A 120 -17.52 -9.73 -16.59
C TRP A 120 -17.06 -11.17 -16.31
N ASP A 121 -16.52 -11.39 -15.12
CA ASP A 121 -16.15 -12.70 -14.60
C ASP A 121 -16.59 -12.80 -13.13
N LYS A 122 -17.50 -13.75 -12.85
CA LYS A 122 -18.04 -13.92 -11.49
C LYS A 122 -16.97 -14.39 -10.49
N ALA A 123 -16.07 -15.29 -10.89
CA ALA A 123 -15.05 -15.82 -9.99
C ALA A 123 -14.04 -14.72 -9.62
N LEU A 124 -13.63 -13.93 -10.60
CA LEU A 124 -12.75 -12.78 -10.37
C LEU A 124 -13.42 -11.69 -9.51
N PHE A 125 -14.72 -11.46 -9.69
CA PHE A 125 -15.48 -10.56 -8.82
C PHE A 125 -15.65 -11.09 -7.39
N ASP A 126 -15.82 -12.41 -7.22
CA ASP A 126 -15.87 -13.02 -5.88
C ASP A 126 -14.51 -12.91 -5.16
N GLN A 127 -13.39 -13.09 -5.87
CA GLN A 127 -12.05 -12.83 -5.35
C GLN A 127 -11.87 -11.35 -4.96
N TRP A 128 -12.31 -10.43 -5.83
CA TRP A 128 -12.28 -8.99 -5.56
C TRP A 128 -12.99 -8.64 -4.24
N LYS A 129 -14.23 -9.12 -4.07
CA LYS A 129 -15.01 -8.87 -2.85
C LYS A 129 -14.31 -9.39 -1.61
N GLY A 130 -13.75 -10.59 -1.68
CA GLY A 130 -13.07 -11.22 -0.55
C GLY A 130 -11.85 -10.43 -0.10
N ASP A 131 -10.97 -10.04 -1.04
CA ASP A 131 -9.76 -9.27 -0.71
C ASP A 131 -10.10 -7.85 -0.24
N PHE A 132 -11.04 -7.17 -0.92
CA PHE A 132 -11.48 -5.83 -0.49
C PHE A 132 -12.05 -5.86 0.92
N ALA A 133 -12.96 -6.79 1.23
CA ALA A 133 -13.53 -6.92 2.57
C ALA A 133 -12.45 -7.15 3.63
N LYS A 134 -11.53 -8.10 3.38
CA LYS A 134 -10.41 -8.38 4.29
C LYS A 134 -9.56 -7.13 4.58
N ARG A 135 -9.20 -6.37 3.55
CA ARG A 135 -8.37 -5.16 3.70
C ARG A 135 -9.13 -4.03 4.37
N PHE A 136 -10.40 -3.86 4.02
CA PHE A 136 -11.27 -2.86 4.60
C PHE A 136 -11.51 -3.13 6.09
N ASP A 137 -11.75 -4.38 6.48
CA ASP A 137 -11.90 -4.77 7.88
C ASP A 137 -10.62 -4.48 8.67
N ALA A 138 -9.43 -4.82 8.14
CA ALA A 138 -8.16 -4.46 8.77
C ALA A 138 -7.99 -2.94 8.93
N SER A 139 -8.36 -2.17 7.90
CA SER A 139 -8.34 -0.71 7.93
C SER A 139 -9.26 -0.14 9.03
N LYS A 140 -10.47 -0.69 9.13
CA LYS A 140 -11.49 -0.28 10.09
C LYS A 140 -11.09 -0.64 11.52
N ASP A 141 -10.56 -1.85 11.74
CA ASP A 141 -10.15 -2.35 13.05
C ASP A 141 -9.05 -1.49 13.67
N ASP A 142 -8.10 -1.02 12.86
CA ASP A 142 -7.03 -0.13 13.30
C ASP A 142 -7.40 1.37 13.21
N GLY A 143 -8.60 1.72 12.74
CA GLY A 143 -9.08 3.10 12.59
C GLY A 143 -8.28 3.94 11.57
N LYS A 144 -7.80 3.29 10.51
CA LYS A 144 -6.83 3.83 9.54
C LYS A 144 -7.33 3.64 8.11
N TRP A 145 -6.50 4.00 7.12
CA TRP A 145 -6.95 4.09 5.72
C TRP A 145 -6.24 3.13 4.77
N LEU A 146 -6.91 2.77 3.68
CA LEU A 146 -6.28 2.23 2.49
C LEU A 146 -5.97 3.39 1.53
N SER A 147 -4.89 3.28 0.76
CA SER A 147 -4.58 4.18 -0.36
C SER A 147 -4.64 3.39 -1.66
N LEU A 148 -5.72 3.55 -2.44
CA LEU A 148 -5.85 2.89 -3.74
C LEU A 148 -5.10 3.72 -4.78
N ILE A 149 -4.43 3.04 -5.71
CA ILE A 149 -3.73 3.72 -6.79
C ILE A 149 -4.31 3.35 -8.15
N SER A 150 -4.54 4.37 -8.96
CA SER A 150 -4.72 4.17 -10.41
C SER A 150 -3.41 3.77 -11.09
N GLY A 151 -2.26 4.07 -10.48
CA GLY A 151 -0.91 3.73 -10.92
C GLY A 151 0.13 4.60 -10.23
N ASN A 152 1.41 4.29 -10.44
CA ASN A 152 2.57 4.99 -9.89
C ASN A 152 3.71 4.94 -10.93
N HIS A 153 4.95 5.20 -10.51
CA HIS A 153 6.10 5.20 -11.42
C HIS A 153 6.57 3.78 -11.83
N ASP A 154 6.15 2.73 -11.12
CA ASP A 154 6.50 1.32 -11.37
C ASP A 154 5.51 0.61 -12.29
N THR A 155 4.37 1.25 -12.58
CA THR A 155 3.26 0.65 -13.31
C THR A 155 3.03 1.33 -14.66
N SER A 156 2.55 0.55 -15.62
CA SER A 156 1.98 1.07 -16.87
C SER A 156 0.69 1.84 -16.56
N ARG A 157 0.34 2.82 -17.41
CA ARG A 157 -0.84 3.67 -17.18
C ARG A 157 -2.09 2.89 -17.57
N LEU A 158 -3.20 3.11 -16.86
CA LEU A 158 -4.46 2.41 -17.18
C LEU A 158 -4.95 2.68 -18.60
N ALA A 159 -4.69 3.89 -19.11
CA ALA A 159 -5.03 4.30 -20.48
C ALA A 159 -4.26 3.52 -21.57
N ASP A 160 -3.24 2.74 -21.21
CA ASP A 160 -2.52 1.90 -22.16
C ASP A 160 -3.38 0.70 -22.63
N TRP A 161 -4.46 0.35 -21.92
CA TRP A 161 -5.39 -0.73 -22.32
C TRP A 161 -6.87 -0.50 -22.01
N LEU A 162 -7.23 0.35 -21.03
CA LEU A 162 -8.63 0.68 -20.77
C LEU A 162 -9.15 1.71 -21.78
N THR A 163 -10.37 1.51 -22.25
CA THR A 163 -11.14 2.49 -23.02
C THR A 163 -11.52 3.69 -22.17
N GLU A 164 -11.94 4.78 -22.80
CA GLU A 164 -12.39 5.99 -22.09
C GLU A 164 -13.54 5.71 -21.10
N GLN A 165 -14.48 4.84 -21.47
CA GLN A 165 -15.61 4.49 -20.62
C GLN A 165 -15.16 3.66 -19.41
N GLU A 166 -14.23 2.72 -19.60
CA GLU A 166 -13.66 1.91 -18.52
C GLU A 166 -12.79 2.76 -17.58
N LEU A 167 -12.07 3.75 -18.10
CA LEU A 167 -11.33 4.73 -17.28
C LEU A 167 -12.26 5.54 -16.39
N LYS A 168 -13.39 6.03 -16.92
CA LYS A 168 -14.40 6.73 -16.11
C LYS A 168 -14.90 5.85 -14.97
N LEU A 169 -15.14 4.57 -15.23
CA LEU A 169 -15.54 3.61 -14.21
C LEU A 169 -14.42 3.33 -13.19
N ALA A 170 -13.16 3.25 -13.64
CA ALA A 170 -12.00 3.10 -12.76
C ALA A 170 -11.88 4.24 -11.76
N TYR A 171 -11.99 5.49 -12.22
CA TYR A 171 -11.93 6.66 -11.35
C TYR A 171 -13.18 6.78 -10.45
N LEU A 172 -14.36 6.39 -10.95
CA LEU A 172 -15.56 6.31 -10.11
C LEU A 172 -15.35 5.37 -8.92
N VAL A 173 -14.83 4.16 -9.18
CA VAL A 173 -14.52 3.18 -8.12
C VAL A 173 -13.43 3.72 -7.19
N GLY A 174 -12.35 4.27 -7.72
CA GLY A 174 -11.23 4.80 -6.93
C GLY A 174 -11.62 5.96 -6.01
N PHE A 175 -12.53 6.84 -6.43
CA PHE A 175 -12.97 7.98 -5.61
C PHE A 175 -14.13 7.68 -4.66
N LEU A 176 -14.92 6.64 -4.92
CA LEU A 176 -16.10 6.32 -4.11
C LEU A 176 -15.91 5.16 -3.12
N LEU A 177 -14.89 4.31 -3.34
CA LEU A 177 -14.52 3.35 -2.31
C LEU A 177 -13.91 4.08 -1.09
N PRO A 178 -14.15 3.58 0.14
CA PRO A 178 -13.62 4.20 1.35
C PRO A 178 -12.09 4.05 1.40
N ASN A 179 -11.39 5.10 0.98
CA ASN A 179 -9.94 5.14 0.88
C ASN A 179 -9.42 6.59 0.79
N VAL A 180 -8.10 6.75 0.73
CA VAL A 180 -7.42 8.01 0.39
C VAL A 180 -6.90 7.89 -1.05
N PRO A 181 -7.55 8.52 -2.05
CA PRO A 181 -7.17 8.43 -3.46
C PRO A 181 -5.95 9.26 -3.85
#